data_AF-A0A1D2M6B6-F1
#
_entry.id   AF-A0A1D2M6B6-F1
#
_cell.length_a   1.000
_cell.length_b   1.000
_cell.length_c   1.000
_cell.angle_alpha   90.00
_cell.angle_beta   90.00
_cell.angle_gamma   90.00
#
_symmetry.space_group_name_H-M   'P 1'
#
loop_
_entity.id
_entity.type
_entity.pdbx_description
1 polymer ?
#
loop_
_entity_poly.entity_id
_entity_poly.type
_entity_poly.pdbx_seq_one_letter_code
_entity_poly.pdbx_strand_id
1 'polypeptide(L)'
;MEDLAHKQMFFCTCKIATMPKTLQALLRLSRRLYNYSVYVRRKNTPLPWRWLSVEALVDMKFSTMSDVWSYGICCWEIFELGKRPWCNYPQLTLDFISDIKNGVRLEKPNNCRQNYFDDILFPCWKHERSERPKFAEIVDAWRTKTKTSDA
;
A
#
# COMPACT_ATOMS: atom_id res chain seq x y z
N MET A 1 19.43 -8.77 21.50
CA MET A 1 19.40 -7.45 20.87
C MET A 1 19.80 -7.64 19.41
N GLU A 2 18.99 -8.33 18.61
CA GLU A 2 17.75 -7.77 18.02
C GLU A 2 18.09 -6.40 17.43
N ASP A 3 18.32 -6.26 16.13
CA ASP A 3 17.23 -6.37 15.19
C ASP A 3 17.67 -6.93 13.84
N LEU A 4 17.11 -8.10 13.57
CA LEU A 4 17.09 -8.83 12.32
C LEU A 4 16.26 -8.06 11.29
N ALA A 5 16.69 -6.86 10.88
CA ALA A 5 16.16 -6.09 9.75
C ALA A 5 16.37 -6.79 8.38
N HIS A 6 16.60 -8.10 8.41
CA HIS A 6 16.91 -8.98 7.30
C HIS A 6 15.66 -9.46 6.54
N LYS A 7 14.46 -8.87 6.74
CA LYS A 7 13.21 -9.49 6.23
C LYS A 7 12.10 -8.61 5.65
N GLN A 8 12.22 -7.30 5.44
CA GLN A 8 11.07 -6.53 4.90
C GLN A 8 11.33 -5.78 3.61
N MET A 9 11.87 -6.51 2.63
CA MET A 9 11.62 -6.23 1.22
C MET A 9 11.21 -7.51 0.50
N PHE A 10 10.16 -8.17 0.97
CA PHE A 10 9.37 -9.13 0.20
C PHE A 10 8.15 -8.35 -0.33
N PHE A 11 8.26 -7.64 -1.45
CA PHE A 11 7.82 -8.18 -2.75
C PHE A 11 6.63 -9.14 -2.60
N CYS A 12 5.42 -8.81 -3.06
CA CYS A 12 4.96 -8.93 -4.45
C CYS A 12 5.37 -10.20 -5.23
N THR A 13 5.99 -11.20 -4.59
CA THR A 13 6.25 -12.51 -5.18
C THR A 13 5.14 -13.48 -4.80
N CYS A 14 4.03 -13.43 -5.53
CA CYS A 14 3.18 -14.59 -5.75
C CYS A 14 2.63 -14.54 -7.19
N LYS A 15 3.22 -15.41 -8.03
CA LYS A 15 2.87 -15.79 -9.41
C LYS A 15 2.86 -14.69 -10.49
N ILE A 16 4.07 -14.53 -10.99
CA ILE A 16 4.49 -14.11 -12.33
C ILE A 16 3.80 -15.00 -13.39
N ALA A 17 2.82 -14.46 -14.13
CA ALA A 17 2.48 -14.93 -15.48
C ALA A 17 1.51 -13.99 -16.24
N THR A 18 0.77 -13.11 -15.55
CA THR A 18 -0.33 -12.35 -16.19
C THR A 18 -0.44 -10.89 -15.70
N MET A 19 0.69 -10.19 -15.53
CA MET A 19 0.66 -8.76 -15.14
C MET A 19 1.02 -7.82 -16.31
N PRO A 20 0.28 -6.71 -16.52
CA PRO A 20 0.56 -5.73 -17.56
C PRO A 20 1.92 -5.04 -17.36
N LYS A 21 2.55 -4.65 -18.48
CA LYS A 21 3.94 -4.15 -18.55
C LYS A 21 4.25 -2.95 -17.63
N THR A 22 3.24 -2.21 -17.18
CA THR A 22 3.36 -1.09 -16.24
C THR A 22 3.81 -1.51 -14.84
N LEU A 23 3.45 -2.72 -14.39
CA LEU A 23 3.85 -3.23 -13.07
C LEU A 23 5.31 -3.70 -13.03
N GLN A 24 5.88 -4.08 -14.19
CA GLN A 24 7.30 -4.47 -14.29
C GLN A 24 8.25 -3.30 -14.02
N ALA A 25 7.82 -2.06 -14.27
CA ALA A 25 8.62 -0.87 -14.02
C ALA A 25 8.81 -0.62 -12.52
N LEU A 26 7.80 -0.91 -11.69
CA LEU A 26 7.89 -0.84 -10.23
C LEU A 26 8.90 -1.87 -9.67
N LEU A 27 9.04 -3.03 -10.32
CA LEU A 27 10.03 -4.06 -9.95
C LEU A 27 11.48 -3.53 -10.01
N ARG A 28 11.82 -2.68 -11.00
CA ARG A 28 13.20 -2.17 -11.17
C ARG A 28 13.57 -1.07 -10.17
N LEU A 29 12.59 -0.37 -9.58
CA LEU A 29 12.80 0.69 -8.60
C LEU A 29 13.20 0.13 -7.21
N SER A 30 12.59 -0.98 -6.80
CA SER A 30 12.83 -1.64 -5.50
C SER A 30 14.31 -1.99 -5.23
N ARG A 31 15.04 -2.48 -6.23
CA ARG A 31 16.41 -2.98 -6.10
C ARG A 31 17.43 -1.86 -5.88
N ARG A 32 17.02 -0.60 -6.07
CA ARG A 32 17.88 0.60 -6.00
C ARG A 32 17.70 1.45 -4.74
N LEU A 33 16.76 1.11 -3.85
CA LEU A 33 16.38 1.95 -2.71
C LEU A 33 17.05 1.56 -1.38
N TYR A 34 18.21 0.90 -1.42
CA TYR A 34 18.96 0.47 -0.22
C TYR A 34 19.60 1.63 0.58
N ASN A 35 19.44 2.88 0.14
CA ASN A 35 19.88 4.09 0.85
C ASN A 35 18.85 5.21 0.64
N TYR A 36 17.64 5.07 1.21
CA TYR A 36 16.51 5.97 0.95
C TYR A 36 16.73 7.41 1.46
N SER A 37 17.42 7.60 2.59
CA SER A 37 17.85 8.93 3.08
C SER A 37 18.86 9.62 2.16
N VAL A 38 19.60 8.86 1.34
CA VAL A 38 20.53 9.37 0.32
C VAL A 38 19.84 9.52 -1.04
N TYR A 39 18.79 8.74 -1.33
CA TYR A 39 18.08 8.77 -2.62
C TYR A 39 17.29 10.06 -2.83
N VAL A 40 16.56 10.51 -1.79
CA VAL A 40 15.85 11.82 -1.78
C VAL A 40 16.82 12.99 -1.98
N ARG A 41 18.06 12.83 -1.52
CA ARG A 41 19.10 13.89 -1.57
C ARG A 41 19.94 13.91 -2.84
N ARG A 42 19.97 12.83 -3.65
CA ARG A 42 20.94 12.71 -4.76
C ARG A 42 20.36 12.63 -6.17
N LYS A 43 19.10 12.23 -6.38
CA LYS A 43 18.54 12.14 -7.74
C LYS A 43 17.06 12.48 -7.75
N ASN A 44 16.71 13.44 -8.60
CA ASN A 44 15.39 14.03 -8.90
C ASN A 44 14.31 13.00 -9.35
N THR A 45 14.13 11.90 -8.62
CA THR A 45 13.21 10.81 -8.94
C THR A 45 11.90 11.02 -8.18
N PRO A 46 10.76 11.12 -8.88
CA PRO A 46 9.46 11.31 -8.23
C PRO A 46 9.09 10.08 -7.40
N LEU A 47 8.62 10.32 -6.18
CA LEU A 47 8.13 9.28 -5.28
C LEU A 47 6.74 8.79 -5.71
N PRO A 48 6.40 7.52 -5.46
CA PRO A 48 5.07 6.96 -5.74
C PRO A 48 4.05 7.43 -4.68
N TRP A 49 3.81 8.74 -4.60
CA TRP A 49 3.03 9.40 -3.54
C TRP A 49 1.61 8.84 -3.34
N ARG A 50 0.97 8.29 -4.37
CA ARG A 50 -0.38 7.69 -4.29
C ARG A 50 -0.46 6.43 -3.39
N TRP A 51 0.67 5.76 -3.18
CA TRP A 51 0.76 4.55 -2.34
C TRP A 51 1.32 4.85 -0.96
N LEU A 52 1.78 6.08 -0.71
CA LEU A 52 2.40 6.44 0.56
C LEU A 52 1.35 6.65 1.65
N SER A 53 1.69 6.23 2.86
CA SER A 53 0.91 6.52 4.05
C SER A 53 1.03 7.98 4.47
N VAL A 54 0.17 8.41 5.38
CA VAL A 54 0.14 9.80 5.88
C VAL A 54 1.50 10.22 6.44
N GLU A 55 2.12 9.37 7.27
CA GLU A 55 3.43 9.62 7.86
C GLU A 55 4.57 9.62 6.83
N ALA A 56 4.46 8.81 5.77
CA ALA A 56 5.45 8.78 4.69
C ALA A 56 5.32 10.01 3.78
N LEU A 57 4.11 10.54 3.60
CA LEU A 57 3.85 11.76 2.82
C LEU A 57 4.34 13.02 3.54
N VAL A 58 4.17 13.09 4.86
CA VAL A 58 4.43 14.32 5.64
C VAL A 58 5.83 14.34 6.21
N ASP A 59 6.22 13.25 6.87
CA ASP A 59 7.46 13.18 7.64
C ASP A 59 8.55 12.36 6.94
N MET A 60 8.25 11.77 5.77
CA MET A 60 9.15 10.83 5.09
C MET A 60 9.59 9.67 5.99
N LYS A 61 8.70 9.23 6.90
CA LYS A 61 8.93 8.11 7.80
C LYS A 61 8.34 6.83 7.21
N PHE A 62 9.20 5.82 7.06
CA PHE A 62 8.85 4.51 6.53
C PHE A 62 8.94 3.47 7.63
N SER A 63 7.96 2.58 7.70
CA SER A 63 7.87 1.51 8.68
C SER A 63 7.03 0.36 8.13
N THR A 64 7.03 -0.79 8.80
CA THR A 64 6.15 -1.90 8.43
C THR A 64 4.69 -1.48 8.31
N MET A 65 4.24 -0.52 9.13
CA MET A 65 2.86 -0.02 9.08
C MET A 65 2.59 0.93 7.90
N SER A 66 3.61 1.61 7.37
CA SER A 66 3.46 2.32 6.09
C SER A 66 3.34 1.33 4.93
N ASP A 67 4.01 0.18 5.04
CA ASP A 67 3.90 -0.88 4.01
C ASP A 67 2.50 -1.52 4.02
N VAL A 68 1.88 -1.68 5.19
CA VAL A 68 0.48 -2.13 5.32
C VAL A 68 -0.47 -1.18 4.60
N TRP A 69 -0.26 0.13 4.70
CA TRP A 69 -1.04 1.11 3.95
C TRP A 69 -0.90 0.91 2.44
N SER A 70 0.34 0.83 1.95
CA SER A 70 0.64 0.61 0.53
C SER A 70 0.05 -0.72 0.02
N TYR A 71 0.04 -1.74 0.88
CA TYR A 71 -0.61 -3.03 0.59
C TYR A 71 -2.12 -2.87 0.38
N GLY A 72 -2.81 -2.13 1.24
CA GLY A 72 -4.24 -1.85 1.08
C GLY A 72 -4.54 -1.17 -0.27
N ILE A 73 -3.72 -0.20 -0.68
CA ILE A 73 -3.87 0.47 -1.99
C ILE A 73 -3.63 -0.53 -3.14
N CYS A 74 -2.63 -1.40 -3.03
CA CYS A 74 -2.38 -2.44 -4.03
C CYS A 74 -3.56 -3.41 -4.16
N CYS A 75 -4.14 -3.85 -3.05
CA CYS A 75 -5.36 -4.67 -3.06
C CYS A 75 -6.53 -3.94 -3.72
N TRP A 76 -6.72 -2.66 -3.42
CA TRP A 76 -7.73 -1.82 -4.08
C TRP A 76 -7.54 -1.79 -5.60
N GLU A 77 -6.30 -1.59 -6.08
CA GLU A 77 -5.99 -1.60 -7.51
C GLU A 77 -6.29 -2.94 -8.17
N ILE A 78 -5.99 -4.06 -7.47
CA ILE A 78 -6.31 -5.40 -7.97
C ILE A 78 -7.82 -5.57 -8.15
N PHE A 79 -8.63 -5.15 -7.16
CA PHE A 79 -10.08 -5.22 -7.26
C PHE A 79 -10.65 -4.30 -8.34
N GLU A 80 -10.07 -3.11 -8.51
CA GLU A 80 -10.44 -2.19 -9.58
C GLU A 80 -9.83 -2.53 -10.95
N LEU A 81 -9.19 -3.70 -11.10
CA LEU A 81 -8.58 -4.16 -12.37
C LEU A 81 -7.54 -3.18 -12.93
N GLY A 82 -6.76 -2.55 -12.04
CA GLY A 82 -5.65 -1.66 -12.39
C GLY A 82 -6.04 -0.21 -12.62
N LYS A 83 -7.21 0.25 -12.14
CA LYS A 83 -7.51 1.69 -12.12
C LYS A 83 -6.49 2.43 -11.26
N ARG A 84 -6.26 3.69 -11.63
CA ARG A 84 -5.37 4.58 -10.90
C ARG A 84 -6.02 5.00 -9.58
N PRO A 85 -5.37 4.78 -8.42
CA PRO A 85 -5.86 5.30 -7.15
C PRO A 85 -5.79 6.84 -7.16
N TRP A 86 -6.74 7.49 -6.48
CA TRP A 86 -6.79 8.96 -6.37
C TRP A 86 -6.83 9.66 -7.74
N CYS A 87 -7.68 9.17 -8.64
CA CYS A 87 -7.74 9.64 -10.03
C CYS A 87 -8.12 11.13 -10.16
N ASN A 88 -8.80 11.67 -9.16
CA ASN A 88 -9.13 13.10 -9.04
C ASN A 88 -7.90 13.99 -8.77
N TYR A 89 -6.78 13.42 -8.31
CA TYR A 89 -5.53 14.15 -8.12
C TYR A 89 -4.52 13.83 -9.23
N PRO A 90 -4.23 14.78 -10.15
CA PRO A 90 -3.26 14.55 -11.23
C PRO A 90 -1.82 14.42 -10.69
N GLN A 91 -1.52 15.16 -9.62
CA GLN A 91 -0.20 15.27 -8.99
C GLN A 91 -0.31 15.40 -7.46
N LEU A 92 0.82 15.29 -6.76
CA LEU A 92 0.88 15.54 -5.33
C LEU A 92 0.65 17.04 -5.07
N THR A 93 -0.43 17.36 -4.36
CA THR A 93 -0.78 18.73 -3.95
C THR A 93 -0.92 18.80 -2.42
N LEU A 94 -0.89 20.01 -1.87
CA LEU A 94 -1.15 20.22 -0.45
C LEU A 94 -2.58 19.81 -0.08
N ASP A 95 -3.54 20.00 -0.98
CA ASP A 95 -4.93 19.57 -0.81
C ASP A 95 -5.02 18.06 -0.64
N PHE A 96 -4.32 17.28 -1.48
CA PHE A 96 -4.24 15.83 -1.33
C PHE A 96 -3.73 15.42 0.05
N ILE A 97 -2.65 16.05 0.53
CA ILE A 97 -2.08 15.76 1.86
C ILE A 97 -3.09 16.12 2.95
N SER A 98 -3.79 17.25 2.82
CA SER A 98 -4.83 17.69 3.75
C SER A 98 -5.98 16.69 3.80
N ASP A 99 -6.48 16.25 2.66
CA ASP A 99 -7.60 15.30 2.55
C ASP A 99 -7.24 13.95 3.18
N ILE A 100 -6.06 13.43 2.89
CA ILE A 100 -5.56 12.19 3.49
C ILE A 100 -5.42 12.32 5.02
N LYS A 101 -4.95 13.47 5.52
CA LYS A 101 -4.88 13.78 6.95
C LYS A 101 -6.27 13.83 7.58
N ASN A 102 -7.23 14.44 6.91
CA ASN A 102 -8.63 14.58 7.34
C ASN A 102 -9.44 13.28 7.28
N GLY A 103 -8.83 12.18 6.84
CA GLY A 103 -9.48 10.87 6.83
C GLY A 103 -10.14 10.51 5.52
N VAL A 104 -9.90 11.26 4.43
CA VAL A 104 -10.36 10.86 3.09
C VAL A 104 -9.67 9.55 2.70
N ARG A 105 -10.46 8.56 2.29
CA ARG A 105 -10.01 7.21 1.88
C ARG A 105 -10.56 6.87 0.50
N LEU A 106 -9.96 5.85 -0.11
CA LEU A 106 -10.49 5.31 -1.35
C LEU A 106 -11.85 4.66 -1.08
N GLU A 107 -12.77 4.85 -2.02
CA GLU A 107 -14.07 4.19 -1.99
C GLU A 107 -13.92 2.68 -2.18
N LYS A 108 -14.95 1.94 -1.76
CA LYS A 108 -14.98 0.49 -1.95
C LYS A 108 -14.88 0.15 -3.44
N PRO A 109 -13.97 -0.76 -3.85
CA PRO A 109 -13.95 -1.25 -5.22
C PRO A 109 -15.27 -1.93 -5.65
N ASN A 110 -15.60 -1.85 -6.92
CA ASN A 110 -16.77 -2.49 -7.51
C ASN A 110 -16.69 -4.01 -7.40
N ASN A 111 -15.51 -4.59 -7.66
CA ASN A 111 -15.31 -6.04 -7.64
C ASN A 111 -14.93 -6.57 -6.25
N CYS A 112 -14.97 -5.72 -5.22
CA CYS A 112 -14.70 -6.11 -3.84
C CYS A 112 -16.03 -6.26 -3.09
N ARG A 113 -16.24 -7.43 -2.48
CA ARG A 113 -17.38 -7.64 -1.57
C ARG A 113 -17.17 -6.76 -0.32
N GLN A 114 -18.27 -6.27 0.23
CA GLN A 114 -18.26 -5.34 1.37
C GLN A 114 -17.44 -5.87 2.56
N ASN A 115 -17.59 -7.16 2.89
CA ASN A 115 -16.85 -7.80 3.97
C ASN A 115 -15.32 -7.75 3.79
N TYR A 116 -14.80 -7.97 2.58
CA TYR A 116 -13.35 -7.86 2.31
C TYR A 116 -12.86 -6.42 2.46
N PHE A 117 -13.68 -5.45 2.04
CA PHE A 117 -13.33 -4.05 2.19
C PHE A 117 -13.26 -3.63 3.66
N ASP A 118 -14.31 -3.92 4.43
CA ASP A 118 -14.42 -3.49 5.83
C ASP A 118 -13.44 -4.22 6.75
N ASP A 119 -13.20 -5.51 6.52
CA ASP A 119 -12.40 -6.34 7.42
C ASP A 119 -10.90 -6.35 7.05
N ILE A 120 -10.54 -6.00 5.81
CA ILE A 120 -9.16 -6.13 5.32
C ILE A 120 -8.60 -4.82 4.77
N LEU A 121 -9.27 -4.20 3.78
CA LEU A 121 -8.71 -3.02 3.10
C LEU A 121 -8.81 -1.77 3.97
N PHE A 122 -9.99 -1.48 4.51
CA PHE A 122 -10.25 -0.27 5.29
C PHE A 122 -9.40 -0.16 6.56
N PRO A 123 -9.15 -1.25 7.33
CA PRO A 123 -8.26 -1.21 8.49
C PRO A 123 -6.79 -0.90 8.13
N CYS A 124 -6.34 -1.24 6.91
CA CYS A 124 -4.99 -0.90 6.46
C CYS A 124 -4.78 0.62 6.31
N TRP A 125 -5.87 1.40 6.20
CA TRP A 125 -5.81 2.85 6.03
C TRP A 125 -6.19 3.64 7.29
N LYS A 126 -6.08 3.03 8.48
CA LYS A 126 -6.20 3.78 9.73
C LYS A 126 -5.15 4.89 9.82
N HIS A 127 -5.55 6.02 10.39
CA HIS A 127 -4.66 7.18 10.53
C HIS A 127 -3.47 6.81 11.40
N GLU A 128 -3.74 6.30 12.60
CA GLU A 128 -2.71 5.88 13.52
C GLU A 128 -2.07 4.56 13.09
N ARG A 129 -0.75 4.45 13.21
CA ARG A 129 0.00 3.28 12.77
C ARG A 129 -0.29 2.06 13.63
N SER A 130 -0.51 2.25 14.93
CA SER A 130 -0.80 1.16 15.87
C SER A 130 -2.19 0.55 15.69
N GLU A 131 -3.10 1.25 15.03
CA GLU A 131 -4.45 0.77 14.73
C GLU A 131 -4.51 -0.06 13.44
N ARG A 132 -3.45 -0.06 12.64
CA ARG A 132 -3.38 -0.85 11.41
C ARG A 132 -3.09 -2.31 11.77
N PRO A 133 -3.73 -3.27 11.08
CA PRO A 133 -3.46 -4.67 11.31
C PRO A 133 -2.04 -5.04 10.86
N LYS A 134 -1.42 -5.97 11.55
CA LYS A 134 -0.16 -6.59 11.13
C LYS A 134 -0.42 -7.50 9.94
N PHE A 135 0.62 -7.74 9.14
CA PHE A 135 0.54 -8.68 8.01
C PHE A 135 0.04 -10.08 8.39
N ALA A 136 0.38 -10.57 9.59
CA ALA A 136 -0.14 -11.85 10.08
C ALA A 136 -1.67 -11.85 10.20
N GLU A 137 -2.24 -10.79 10.78
CA GLU A 137 -3.69 -10.63 10.97
C GLU A 137 -4.41 -10.48 9.62
N ILE A 138 -3.81 -9.75 8.68
CA ILE A 138 -4.31 -9.62 7.30
C ILE A 138 -4.38 -11.00 6.62
N VAL A 139 -3.30 -11.79 6.71
CA VAL A 139 -3.24 -13.13 6.10
C VAL A 139 -4.29 -14.06 6.69
N ASP A 140 -4.49 -14.02 8.00
CA ASP A 140 -5.50 -14.84 8.67
C ASP A 140 -6.94 -14.38 8.36
N ALA A 141 -7.16 -13.07 8.20
CA ALA A 141 -8.44 -12.54 7.73
C ALA A 141 -8.78 -13.05 6.33
N TRP A 142 -7.82 -13.01 5.38
CA TRP A 142 -8.00 -13.57 4.04
C TRP A 142 -8.35 -15.06 4.09
N ARG A 143 -7.59 -15.85 4.86
CA ARG A 143 -7.79 -17.31 4.99
C ARG A 143 -9.16 -17.67 5.55
N THR A 144 -9.66 -16.87 6.49
CA THR A 144 -10.94 -17.13 7.13
C THR A 144 -12.08 -16.86 6.15
N LYS A 145 -12.01 -15.76 5.40
CA LYS A 145 -13.08 -15.34 4.49
C LYS A 145 -13.14 -16.18 3.21
N THR A 146 -12.01 -16.69 2.70
CA THR A 146 -12.02 -17.59 1.53
C THR A 146 -12.71 -18.92 1.80
N LYS A 147 -12.73 -19.39 3.06
CA LYS A 147 -13.41 -20.65 3.42
C LYS A 147 -14.93 -20.50 3.47
N THR A 148 -15.43 -19.30 3.72
CA THR A 148 -16.87 -19.02 3.83
C THR A 148 -17.56 -18.88 2.47
N SER A 149 -16.83 -18.73 1.36
CA SER A 149 -17.41 -18.65 0.02
C SER A 149 -17.71 -20.00 -0.63
N ASP A 150 -17.25 -21.09 -0.03
CA ASP A 150 -17.38 -22.47 -0.56
C ASP A 150 -18.37 -23.32 0.26
N ALA A 151 -19.20 -22.69 1.10
CA ALA A 151 -20.23 -23.33 1.93
C ALA A 151 -21.63 -22.81 1.59
#